data_AF-A0A1S3QNE3-F1
#
_entry.id   AF-A0A1S3QNE3-F1
#
_cell.length_a   1.000
_cell.length_b   1.000
_cell.length_c   1.000
_cell.angle_alpha   90.00
_cell.angle_beta   90.00
_cell.angle_gamma   90.00
#
_symmetry.space_group_name_H-M   'P 1'
#
loop_
_entity.id
_entity.type
_entity.pdbx_description
1 polymer ?
#
loop_
_entity_poly.entity_id
_entity_poly.type
_entity_poly.pdbx_seq_one_letter_code
_entity_poly.pdbx_strand_id
1 'polypeptide(L)'
;MDGRSWLLHPGGTRMPVCGSDGAAFAFIEKSNTRYAVTTDISLGQDAFIQFDFSASCSVTNSCYAIELEYSLDLGLSWQPLVRDCLPTSPDCSSYTLQRLLVADTYNKWGRVTLPIPTYARSPATRFRWFQQAPFDKQQTWALDNLYIGDGCPDMCSGHGRCQQSSCV
;
A
#
# COMPACT_ATOMS: atom_id res chain seq x y z
N MET A 1 14.92 3.98 -9.87
CA MET A 1 13.49 3.63 -9.91
C MET A 1 13.31 2.88 -11.20
N ASP A 2 12.88 1.63 -11.13
CA ASP A 2 12.57 0.91 -12.36
C ASP A 2 11.24 1.46 -12.89
N GLY A 3 11.30 2.20 -14.00
CA GLY A 3 10.10 2.71 -14.68
C GLY A 3 9.20 1.59 -15.21
N ARG A 4 9.60 0.33 -15.06
CA ARG A 4 8.79 -0.86 -15.35
C ARG A 4 7.88 -1.30 -14.20
N SER A 5 8.06 -0.78 -12.98
CA SER A 5 7.25 -1.20 -11.81
C SER A 5 6.24 -0.13 -11.37
N TRP A 6 6.56 1.16 -11.56
CA TRP A 6 5.70 2.28 -11.20
C TRP A 6 5.31 3.07 -12.44
N LEU A 7 4.00 3.16 -12.70
CA LEU A 7 3.47 3.88 -13.85
C LEU A 7 3.35 5.38 -13.59
N LEU A 8 2.79 5.76 -12.43
CA LEU A 8 2.54 7.15 -12.05
C LEU A 8 2.84 7.36 -10.59
N HIS A 9 3.39 8.53 -10.25
CA HIS A 9 3.67 8.88 -8.86
C HIS A 9 3.74 10.38 -8.56
N PRO A 10 2.69 11.17 -8.88
CA PRO A 10 2.69 12.59 -8.60
C PRO A 10 2.86 12.87 -7.10
N GLY A 11 3.74 13.82 -6.78
CA GLY A 11 4.08 14.19 -5.41
C GLY A 11 5.00 13.23 -4.66
N GLY A 12 5.46 12.14 -5.30
CA GLY A 12 6.39 11.17 -4.73
C GLY A 12 7.83 11.41 -5.17
N THR A 13 8.75 11.39 -4.21
CA THR A 13 10.20 11.56 -4.40
C THR A 13 10.94 10.38 -3.77
N ARG A 14 12.01 9.90 -4.43
CA ARG A 14 12.86 8.85 -3.85
C ARG A 14 13.89 9.45 -2.91
N MET A 15 13.75 9.24 -1.61
CA MET A 15 14.67 9.77 -0.61
C MET A 15 14.61 8.98 0.70
N PRO A 16 15.67 9.00 1.52
CA PRO A 16 15.61 8.50 2.89
C PRO A 16 14.60 9.30 3.73
N VAL A 17 13.78 8.62 4.52
CA VAL A 17 12.78 9.25 5.42
C VAL A 17 12.51 8.39 6.64
N CYS A 18 12.27 9.02 7.78
CA CYS A 18 11.91 8.35 9.04
C CYS A 18 12.86 7.21 9.45
N GLY A 19 14.16 7.34 9.13
CA GLY A 19 15.15 6.29 9.41
C GLY A 19 15.03 5.05 8.53
N SER A 20 14.51 5.18 7.30
CA SER A 20 14.46 4.10 6.31
C SER A 20 15.85 3.51 6.03
N ASP A 21 15.89 2.21 5.74
CA ASP A 21 17.10 1.52 5.30
C ASP A 21 17.36 1.83 3.82
N GLY A 22 18.06 2.94 3.57
CA GLY A 22 18.24 3.49 2.24
C GLY A 22 17.09 4.41 1.82
N ALA A 23 16.83 4.46 0.51
CA ALA A 23 15.89 5.43 -0.06
C ALA A 23 14.52 4.79 -0.29
N ALA A 24 13.53 5.32 0.43
CA ALA A 24 12.13 4.97 0.30
C ALA A 24 11.40 5.88 -0.70
N PHE A 25 10.14 5.57 -0.96
CA PHE A 25 9.27 6.39 -1.79
C PHE A 25 8.41 7.32 -0.95
N ALA A 26 8.71 8.61 -0.95
CA ALA A 26 8.18 9.56 0.02
C ALA A 26 7.31 10.66 -0.61
N PHE A 27 6.16 10.94 0.00
CA PHE A 27 5.19 11.96 -0.40
C PHE A 27 5.20 13.12 0.60
N ILE A 28 6.28 13.91 0.56
CA ILE A 28 6.59 14.95 1.56
C ILE A 28 6.49 16.37 0.96
N GLU A 29 6.80 16.51 -0.33
CA GLU A 29 6.85 17.80 -1.00
C GLU A 29 5.46 18.45 -1.12
N LYS A 30 5.45 19.77 -1.35
CA LYS A 30 4.19 20.49 -1.57
C LYS A 30 3.61 20.06 -2.92
N SER A 31 2.51 19.33 -2.89
CA SER A 31 1.78 18.87 -4.06
C SER A 31 0.28 18.94 -3.81
N ASN A 32 -0.50 19.16 -4.86
CA ASN A 32 -1.96 19.10 -4.81
C ASN A 32 -2.49 17.68 -5.06
N THR A 33 -1.61 16.74 -5.40
CA THR A 33 -1.97 15.36 -5.72
C THR A 33 -0.84 14.43 -5.28
N ARG A 34 -1.18 13.42 -4.48
CA ARG A 34 -0.21 12.45 -3.94
C ARG A 34 -0.77 11.05 -4.11
N TYR A 35 -0.20 10.30 -5.04
CA TYR A 35 -0.51 8.88 -5.20
C TYR A 35 0.62 8.14 -5.90
N ALA A 36 0.63 6.82 -5.79
CA ALA A 36 1.53 5.92 -6.52
C ALA A 36 0.71 4.84 -7.22
N VAL A 37 0.97 4.57 -8.49
CA VAL A 37 0.30 3.53 -9.30
C VAL A 37 1.34 2.55 -9.83
N THR A 38 1.09 1.27 -9.59
CA THR A 38 1.88 0.16 -10.14
C THR A 38 1.57 -0.08 -11.62
N THR A 39 2.45 -0.79 -12.32
CA THR A 39 2.09 -1.40 -13.60
C THR A 39 1.09 -2.55 -13.41
N ASP A 40 0.54 -3.08 -14.50
CA ASP A 40 -0.32 -4.27 -14.45
C ASP A 40 0.46 -5.50 -13.98
N ILE A 41 -0.13 -6.26 -13.07
CA ILE A 41 0.45 -7.47 -12.48
C ILE A 41 -0.54 -8.62 -12.68
N SER A 42 -0.03 -9.76 -13.16
CA SER A 42 -0.80 -11.01 -13.23
C SER A 42 -0.80 -11.69 -11.88
N LEU A 43 -1.97 -11.88 -11.27
CA LEU A 43 -2.08 -12.37 -9.89
C LEU A 43 -2.58 -13.81 -9.84
N GLY A 44 -1.78 -14.68 -9.23
CA GLY A 44 -2.12 -16.08 -8.95
C GLY A 44 -3.07 -16.25 -7.76
N GLN A 45 -3.39 -17.52 -7.45
CA GLN A 45 -4.34 -17.88 -6.39
C GLN A 45 -3.81 -17.56 -4.98
N ASP A 46 -2.50 -17.62 -4.80
CA ASP A 46 -1.84 -17.40 -3.50
C ASP A 46 -1.14 -16.04 -3.45
N ALA A 47 -1.51 -15.12 -4.36
CA ALA A 47 -0.91 -13.81 -4.42
C ALA A 47 -1.24 -12.98 -3.16
N PHE A 48 -0.23 -12.27 -2.67
CA PHE A 48 -0.34 -11.32 -1.56
C PHE A 48 0.43 -10.04 -1.88
N ILE A 49 0.06 -8.97 -1.17
CA ILE A 49 0.75 -7.69 -1.19
C ILE A 49 1.43 -7.47 0.16
N GLN A 50 2.71 -7.12 0.12
CA GLN A 50 3.50 -6.81 1.30
C GLN A 50 4.33 -5.55 1.05
N PHE A 51 4.34 -4.63 2.01
CA PHE A 51 5.13 -3.40 1.93
C PHE A 51 5.36 -2.84 3.33
N ASP A 52 6.36 -1.98 3.46
CA ASP A 52 6.55 -1.15 4.64
C ASP A 52 5.94 0.23 4.38
N PHE A 53 5.22 0.76 5.37
CA PHE A 53 4.54 2.05 5.31
C PHE A 53 4.88 2.89 6.54
N SER A 54 5.05 4.20 6.31
CA SER A 54 5.23 5.18 7.37
C SER A 54 4.43 6.44 7.05
N ALA A 55 3.80 7.03 8.06
CA ALA A 55 3.12 8.30 7.98
C ALA A 55 4.08 9.46 8.35
N SER A 56 3.64 10.38 9.21
CA SER A 56 4.34 11.66 9.45
C SER A 56 5.64 11.56 10.23
N CYS A 57 5.97 10.41 10.83
CA CYS A 57 7.14 10.24 11.69
C CYS A 57 7.19 11.27 12.84
N SER A 58 6.06 11.45 13.53
CA SER A 58 5.88 12.43 14.62
C SER A 58 6.00 13.90 14.21
N VAL A 59 6.02 14.23 12.91
CA VAL A 59 5.99 15.63 12.43
C VAL A 59 4.64 16.30 12.70
N THR A 60 3.55 15.52 12.68
CA THR A 60 2.21 15.99 13.03
C THR A 60 1.41 14.88 13.70
N ASN A 61 0.49 15.27 14.58
CA ASN A 61 -0.47 14.38 15.24
C ASN A 61 -1.85 14.40 14.55
N SER A 62 -1.92 14.93 13.32
CA SER A 62 -3.15 14.94 12.52
C SER A 62 -3.60 13.50 12.22
N CYS A 63 -4.91 13.26 12.31
CA CYS A 63 -5.50 11.98 11.93
C CYS A 63 -5.83 11.99 10.43
N TYR A 64 -5.17 11.12 9.67
CA TYR A 64 -5.39 10.92 8.24
C TYR A 64 -5.09 9.47 7.87
N ALA A 65 -5.55 9.07 6.69
CA ALA A 65 -5.31 7.73 6.14
C ALA A 65 -4.93 7.83 4.66
N ILE A 66 -4.21 6.82 4.19
CA ILE A 66 -3.92 6.62 2.77
C ILE A 66 -4.77 5.46 2.27
N GLU A 67 -5.50 5.68 1.18
CA GLU A 67 -6.36 4.64 0.60
C GLU A 67 -5.49 3.68 -0.23
N LEU A 68 -5.71 2.37 -0.02
CA LEU A 68 -5.11 1.31 -0.84
C LEU A 68 -6.18 0.75 -1.76
N GLU A 69 -6.00 0.94 -3.05
CA GLU A 69 -6.99 0.65 -4.08
C GLU A 69 -6.42 -0.28 -5.16
N TYR A 70 -7.31 -0.89 -5.93
CA TYR A 70 -6.99 -1.66 -7.11
C TYR A 70 -7.87 -1.28 -8.30
N SER A 71 -7.42 -1.66 -9.50
CA SER A 71 -8.15 -1.51 -10.75
C SER A 71 -7.97 -2.76 -11.62
N LEU A 72 -9.05 -3.14 -12.31
CA LEU A 72 -9.08 -4.25 -13.27
C LEU A 72 -9.30 -3.77 -14.72
N ASP A 73 -9.32 -2.46 -14.93
CA ASP A 73 -9.67 -1.80 -16.21
C ASP A 73 -8.61 -0.74 -16.59
N LEU A 74 -7.34 -1.06 -16.31
CA LEU A 74 -6.18 -0.21 -16.64
C LEU A 74 -6.23 1.18 -15.98
N GLY A 75 -6.87 1.29 -14.82
CA GLY A 75 -6.95 2.51 -14.03
C GLY A 75 -8.09 3.46 -14.41
N LEU A 76 -9.07 3.01 -15.21
CA LEU A 76 -10.29 3.77 -15.51
C LEU A 76 -11.19 3.89 -14.28
N SER A 77 -11.35 2.81 -13.52
CA SER A 77 -12.04 2.78 -12.24
C SER A 77 -11.14 2.20 -11.14
N TRP A 78 -11.38 2.67 -9.90
CA TRP A 78 -10.60 2.29 -8.73
C TRP A 78 -11.55 1.87 -7.62
N GLN A 79 -11.21 0.78 -6.93
CA GLN A 79 -11.97 0.23 -5.82
C GLN A 79 -11.03 -0.02 -4.64
N PRO A 80 -11.49 0.13 -3.38
CA PRO A 80 -10.67 -0.19 -2.22
C PRO A 80 -10.27 -1.66 -2.22
N LEU A 81 -9.00 -1.94 -1.93
CA LEU A 81 -8.48 -3.31 -1.89
C LEU A 81 -9.05 -4.11 -0.73
N VAL A 82 -9.26 -3.45 0.41
CA VAL A 82 -9.91 -4.04 1.59
C VAL A 82 -11.19 -3.27 1.85
N ARG A 83 -12.27 -3.99 2.14
CA ARG A 83 -13.59 -3.41 2.41
C ARG A 83 -13.92 -3.54 3.89
N ASP A 84 -14.79 -2.66 4.37
CA ASP A 84 -15.31 -2.77 5.73
C ASP A 84 -16.08 -4.08 5.90
N CYS A 85 -15.68 -4.86 6.89
CA CYS A 85 -16.35 -6.07 7.34
C CYS A 85 -16.52 -5.94 8.85
N LEU A 86 -17.70 -5.51 9.30
CA LEU A 86 -17.98 -5.25 10.71
C LEU A 86 -18.77 -6.42 11.32
N PRO A 87 -18.83 -6.55 12.66
CA PRO A 87 -19.65 -7.58 13.32
C PRO A 87 -21.13 -7.55 12.93
N THR A 88 -21.64 -6.40 12.51
CA THR A 88 -23.01 -6.22 12.03
C THR A 88 -23.19 -6.50 10.54
N SER A 89 -22.10 -6.62 9.79
CA SER A 89 -22.15 -6.92 8.37
C SER A 89 -22.49 -8.40 8.17
N PRO A 90 -23.45 -8.74 7.29
CA PRO A 90 -23.71 -10.13 6.93
C PRO A 90 -22.48 -10.72 6.20
N ASP A 91 -22.26 -12.02 6.36
CA ASP A 91 -21.29 -12.81 5.59
C ASP A 91 -19.81 -12.38 5.74
N CYS A 92 -19.42 -11.84 6.89
CA CYS A 92 -18.02 -11.59 7.24
C CYS A 92 -17.37 -12.80 7.93
N SER A 93 -16.38 -13.41 7.27
CA SER A 93 -15.53 -14.45 7.90
C SER A 93 -14.47 -13.87 8.84
N SER A 94 -14.12 -12.58 8.67
CA SER A 94 -13.17 -11.84 9.49
C SER A 94 -13.54 -10.37 9.54
N TYR A 95 -13.18 -9.66 10.61
CA TYR A 95 -13.45 -8.24 10.74
C TYR A 95 -12.29 -7.39 10.22
N THR A 96 -12.60 -6.45 9.33
CA THR A 96 -11.62 -5.57 8.69
C THR A 96 -12.19 -4.17 8.56
N LEU A 97 -11.30 -3.18 8.62
CA LEU A 97 -11.60 -1.80 8.23
C LEU A 97 -10.92 -1.53 6.90
N GLN A 98 -11.59 -0.81 6.00
CA GLN A 98 -11.04 -0.37 4.73
C GLN A 98 -9.81 0.52 4.93
N ARG A 99 -9.86 1.43 5.91
CA ARG A 99 -8.77 2.36 6.23
C ARG A 99 -7.70 1.67 7.05
N LEU A 100 -6.81 0.96 6.38
CA LEU A 100 -5.70 0.24 7.00
C LEU A 100 -4.50 1.14 7.29
N LEU A 101 -4.19 2.08 6.39
CA LEU A 101 -2.98 2.90 6.45
C LEU A 101 -3.23 4.21 7.21
N VAL A 102 -3.56 4.09 8.50
CA VAL A 102 -3.86 5.21 9.38
C VAL A 102 -2.60 5.77 10.04
N ALA A 103 -2.53 7.10 10.15
CA ALA A 103 -1.33 7.82 10.56
C ALA A 103 -0.91 7.62 12.01
N ASP A 104 -1.83 7.24 12.90
CA ASP A 104 -1.54 6.95 14.31
C ASP A 104 -0.88 5.58 14.48
N THR A 105 -1.41 4.54 13.82
CA THR A 105 -0.89 3.17 13.86
C THR A 105 0.44 3.07 13.13
N TYR A 106 0.55 3.71 11.97
CA TYR A 106 1.76 3.71 11.15
C TYR A 106 2.49 5.05 11.24
N ASN A 107 2.52 5.69 12.40
CA ASN A 107 3.27 6.95 12.58
C ASN A 107 4.74 6.80 12.16
N LYS A 108 5.34 5.63 12.42
CA LYS A 108 6.66 5.22 11.91
C LYS A 108 6.51 3.97 11.04
N TRP A 109 7.62 3.52 10.46
CA TRP A 109 7.69 2.30 9.64
C TRP A 109 7.04 1.09 10.31
N GLY A 110 6.01 0.55 9.63
CA GLY A 110 5.36 -0.71 9.96
C GLY A 110 5.11 -1.53 8.70
N ARG A 111 5.19 -2.87 8.83
CA ARG A 111 4.95 -3.79 7.72
C ARG A 111 3.46 -4.11 7.58
N VAL A 112 2.95 -4.00 6.36
CA VAL A 112 1.62 -4.43 5.97
C VAL A 112 1.76 -5.69 5.12
N THR A 113 0.99 -6.73 5.43
CA THR A 113 0.93 -7.97 4.62
C THR A 113 -0.53 -8.37 4.50
N LEU A 114 -1.04 -8.45 3.26
CA LEU A 114 -2.45 -8.74 2.98
C LEU A 114 -2.55 -9.80 1.87
N PRO A 115 -3.33 -10.87 2.05
CA PRO A 115 -3.68 -11.73 0.93
C PRO A 115 -4.49 -10.92 -0.10
N ILE A 116 -4.25 -11.12 -1.40
CA ILE A 116 -5.05 -10.45 -2.42
C ILE A 116 -6.44 -11.09 -2.44
N PRO A 117 -7.53 -10.32 -2.22
CA PRO A 117 -8.88 -10.84 -2.28
C PRO A 117 -9.23 -11.34 -3.68
N THR A 118 -10.13 -12.33 -3.77
CA THR A 118 -10.52 -12.95 -5.05
C THR A 118 -11.06 -11.95 -6.07
N TYR A 119 -11.78 -10.91 -5.61
CA TYR A 119 -12.33 -9.85 -6.46
C TYR A 119 -11.28 -8.90 -7.05
N ALA A 120 -10.04 -8.94 -6.57
CA ALA A 120 -8.92 -8.15 -7.06
C ALA A 120 -7.93 -8.98 -7.88
N ARG A 121 -8.25 -10.24 -8.21
CA ARG A 121 -7.37 -11.12 -9.00
C ARG A 121 -7.74 -11.07 -10.47
N SER A 122 -6.77 -10.75 -11.31
CA SER A 122 -6.87 -10.85 -12.76
C SER A 122 -5.49 -11.03 -13.40
N PRO A 123 -5.41 -11.33 -14.70
CA PRO A 123 -4.16 -11.31 -15.44
C PRO A 123 -3.51 -9.92 -15.55
N ALA A 124 -4.24 -8.85 -15.21
CA ALA A 124 -3.79 -7.46 -15.30
C ALA A 124 -4.46 -6.60 -14.22
N THR A 125 -4.00 -6.73 -12.98
CA THR A 125 -4.46 -5.91 -11.85
C THR A 125 -3.45 -4.79 -11.58
N ARG A 126 -3.93 -3.57 -11.36
CA ARG A 126 -3.12 -2.44 -10.87
C ARG A 126 -3.48 -2.12 -9.43
N PHE A 127 -2.50 -1.67 -8.67
CA PHE A 127 -2.65 -1.16 -7.32
C PHE A 127 -2.28 0.31 -7.23
N ARG A 128 -2.99 1.05 -6.38
CA ARG A 128 -2.74 2.46 -6.11
C ARG A 128 -2.78 2.76 -4.62
N TRP A 129 -1.79 3.55 -4.17
CA TRP A 129 -1.84 4.24 -2.88
C TRP A 129 -2.24 5.67 -3.15
N PHE A 130 -3.34 6.14 -2.56
CA PHE A 130 -3.95 7.41 -2.89
C PHE A 130 -4.23 8.25 -1.63
N GLN A 131 -3.71 9.47 -1.59
CA GLN A 131 -4.08 10.45 -0.59
C GLN A 131 -5.19 11.34 -1.13
N GLN A 132 -6.40 11.17 -0.60
CA GLN A 132 -7.57 11.93 -1.01
C GLN A 132 -7.41 13.41 -0.64
N ALA A 133 -7.64 14.31 -1.60
CA ALA A 133 -7.70 15.74 -1.35
C ALA A 133 -9.04 16.13 -0.68
N PRO A 134 -9.08 17.17 0.18
CA PRO A 134 -7.94 17.99 0.60
C PRO A 134 -7.06 17.30 1.66
N PHE A 135 -5.76 17.61 1.66
CA PHE A 135 -4.80 17.17 2.67
C PHE A 135 -3.81 18.29 2.99
N ASP A 136 -3.26 18.27 4.20
CA ASP A 136 -2.25 19.23 4.64
C ASP A 136 -0.85 18.82 4.17
N LYS A 137 0.03 19.80 3.94
CA LYS A 137 1.43 19.55 3.58
C LYS A 137 2.12 18.62 4.59
N GLN A 138 1.79 18.77 5.88
CA GLN A 138 2.38 18.01 6.99
C GLN A 138 1.88 16.57 7.08
N GLN A 139 0.74 16.24 6.45
CA GLN A 139 0.20 14.88 6.37
C GLN A 139 0.99 14.09 5.32
N THR A 140 2.22 13.73 5.67
CA THR A 140 3.19 13.07 4.79
C THR A 140 3.13 11.55 4.96
N TRP A 141 3.61 10.80 3.97
CA TRP A 141 3.67 9.35 4.05
C TRP A 141 4.75 8.81 3.12
N ALA A 142 5.16 7.56 3.33
CA ALA A 142 6.17 6.89 2.54
C ALA A 142 5.91 5.38 2.43
N LEU A 143 6.42 4.79 1.36
CA LEU A 143 6.39 3.36 1.05
C LEU A 143 7.81 2.84 0.85
N ASP A 144 8.05 1.62 1.29
CA ASP A 144 9.29 0.89 0.98
C ASP A 144 9.05 -0.63 0.90
N ASN A 145 10.03 -1.38 0.40
CA ASN A 145 10.02 -2.86 0.40
C ASN A 145 8.75 -3.49 -0.20
N LEU A 146 8.23 -2.92 -1.30
CA LEU A 146 7.03 -3.44 -1.96
C LEU A 146 7.28 -4.80 -2.63
N TYR A 147 6.44 -5.76 -2.30
CA TYR A 147 6.30 -7.07 -2.92
C TYR A 147 4.83 -7.33 -3.27
N ILE A 148 4.57 -7.79 -4.49
CA ILE A 148 3.26 -8.24 -4.94
C ILE A 148 3.49 -9.52 -5.76
N GLY A 149 2.97 -10.65 -5.29
CA GLY A 149 3.18 -11.94 -5.95
C GLY A 149 2.81 -13.12 -5.05
N ASP A 150 3.10 -14.32 -5.54
CA ASP A 150 2.76 -15.62 -4.95
C ASP A 150 4.00 -16.51 -4.71
N GLY A 151 5.18 -15.90 -4.65
CA GLY A 151 6.47 -16.61 -4.61
C GLY A 151 6.89 -17.15 -3.25
N CYS A 152 6.33 -16.66 -2.14
CA CYS A 152 6.68 -17.14 -0.80
C CYS A 152 5.52 -17.89 -0.13
N PRO A 153 5.77 -19.07 0.47
CA PRO A 153 4.75 -19.83 1.18
C PRO A 153 4.28 -19.08 2.43
N ASP A 154 3.00 -19.24 2.76
CA ASP A 154 2.35 -18.74 3.97
C ASP A 154 2.62 -17.25 4.29
N MET A 155 2.91 -16.44 3.28
CA MET A 155 3.29 -15.03 3.45
C MET A 155 4.42 -14.82 4.47
N CYS A 156 5.39 -15.75 4.48
CA CYS A 156 6.48 -15.80 5.47
C CYS A 156 6.01 -15.87 6.93
N SER A 157 4.85 -16.49 7.16
CA SER A 157 4.20 -16.68 8.46
C SER A 157 4.01 -15.39 9.27
N GLY A 158 4.03 -14.22 8.62
CA GLY A 158 3.97 -12.90 9.27
C GLY A 158 5.25 -12.45 9.98
N HIS A 159 6.33 -13.25 9.95
CA HIS A 159 7.58 -12.96 10.65
C HIS A 159 8.75 -12.60 9.71
N GLY A 160 8.53 -12.59 8.40
CA GLY A 160 9.57 -12.29 7.39
C GLY A 160 9.05 -11.45 6.22
N ARG A 161 9.97 -10.96 5.39
CA ARG A 161 9.68 -10.32 4.10
C ARG A 161 9.90 -11.32 2.97
N CYS A 162 9.02 -11.30 1.98
CA CYS A 162 9.27 -12.04 0.76
C CYS A 162 10.19 -11.26 -0.18
N GLN A 163 11.34 -11.83 -0.49
CA GLN A 163 12.30 -11.29 -1.44
C GLN A 163 12.74 -12.41 -2.38
N GLN A 164 12.50 -12.23 -3.69
CA GLN A 164 12.88 -13.20 -4.72
C GLN A 164 12.46 -14.65 -4.39
N SER A 165 11.22 -14.82 -3.91
CA SER A 165 10.66 -16.12 -3.50
C SER A 165 11.36 -16.78 -2.30
N SER A 166 12.00 -15.98 -1.44
CA SER A 166 12.58 -16.41 -0.17
C SER A 166 12.11 -15.50 0.98
N CYS A 167 12.00 -16.06 2.18
CA CYS A 167 11.60 -15.33 3.38
C CYS A 167 12.84 -14.86 4.15
N VAL A 168 12.93 -13.55 4.38
CA VAL A 168 14.04 -12.85 5.06
C VAL A 168 13.57 -12.16 6.33
#